data_AF-A0A4Q5SP92-F1
#
_entry.id   AF-A0A4Q5SP92-F1
#
_cell.length_a   1.000
_cell.length_b   1.000
_cell.length_c   1.000
_cell.angle_alpha   90.00
_cell.angle_beta   90.00
_cell.angle_gamma   90.00
#
_symmetry.space_group_name_H-M   'P 1'
#
loop_
_entity.id
_entity.type
_entity.pdbx_description
1 polymer ?
#
loop_
_entity_poly.entity_id
_entity_poly.type
_entity_poly.pdbx_seq_one_letter_code
_entity_poly.pdbx_strand_id
1 'polypeptide(L)'
;MSIEEKEILINQVAVVIKRQNNNENYPYYHDFYNDCFKYGLDEYAFKTQILPEAYKCVPETITSGNHAVIFKQRCYTAEQVGTVFFNNPAKCEVYMTDDVFFRKDIREIETTDKTLELLEVFNSEKLFQKRYLKTVYHLNKTLPYRLGLFYADNINTLLKHGFEDSLSYQLIVTDFLDGYISIWLQQTDEKSYSKITGTSTYHDFLRFIYAVNSEYPFYINNTLFKTPSELISLSLQDRSFHRTLYLQMAEKSLLIWFKAIGKQDWDKEYQGHVSHISLLEGYEEHEKVSLSVQALQQIIEPQAPLPFLKASADEISFTGLEAAKPAMQVLNITMDNIGYIKATVSLRNVSDDLAILPGSIQLDKDVIDFNSFDNQISVPVIVSVNPFEFIKDKVYNFEISINTLYQTINVPVTVQVVFPKKEYITYMVKYGAIGAAFYLVVRGLVELITDRRDYYPYIPTIKGIYNNFQSYYFAYLFVFTLMLCGIILGYKWTKKVENI
;
A
#
# COMPACT_ATOMS: atom_id res chain seq x y z
N MET A 1 -44.57 11.36 -45.62
CA MET A 1 -43.43 10.59 -45.10
C MET A 1 -42.15 11.24 -45.61
N SER A 2 -41.24 11.60 -44.70
CA SER A 2 -39.90 12.09 -45.03
C SER A 2 -38.99 10.96 -45.54
N ILE A 3 -37.82 11.30 -46.10
CA ILE A 3 -36.83 10.30 -46.55
C ILE A 3 -36.32 9.47 -45.36
N GLU A 4 -36.04 10.11 -44.23
CA GLU A 4 -35.58 9.44 -43.00
C GLU A 4 -36.65 8.49 -42.42
N GLU A 5 -37.91 8.91 -42.38
CA GLU A 5 -39.02 8.04 -41.95
C GLU A 5 -39.17 6.81 -42.85
N LYS A 6 -38.95 6.99 -44.16
CA LYS A 6 -39.00 5.91 -45.14
C LYS A 6 -37.86 4.91 -44.92
N GLU A 7 -36.64 5.38 -44.66
CA GLU A 7 -35.49 4.51 -44.36
C GLU A 7 -35.67 3.75 -43.05
N ILE A 8 -36.18 4.40 -41.99
CA ILE A 8 -36.51 3.74 -40.72
C ILE A 8 -37.51 2.61 -40.95
N LEU A 9 -38.58 2.88 -41.72
CA LEU A 9 -39.61 1.90 -42.03
C LEU A 9 -39.07 0.74 -42.87
N ILE A 10 -38.24 1.01 -43.88
CA ILE A 10 -37.57 -0.02 -44.70
C ILE A 10 -36.70 -0.93 -43.81
N ASN A 11 -35.91 -0.35 -42.91
CA ASN A 11 -35.06 -1.12 -41.99
C ASN A 11 -35.87 -1.96 -41.00
N GLN A 12 -36.97 -1.43 -40.46
CA GLN A 12 -37.86 -2.19 -39.58
C GLN A 12 -38.51 -3.39 -40.29
N VAL A 13 -38.99 -3.18 -41.52
CA VAL A 13 -39.57 -4.25 -42.35
C VAL A 13 -38.51 -5.29 -42.73
N ALA A 14 -37.28 -4.86 -43.06
CA ALA A 14 -36.17 -5.76 -43.34
C ALA A 14 -35.80 -6.63 -42.12
N VAL A 15 -35.81 -6.08 -40.91
CA VAL A 15 -35.59 -6.86 -39.67
C VAL A 15 -36.67 -7.93 -39.50
N VAL A 16 -37.94 -7.60 -39.75
CA VAL A 16 -39.05 -8.57 -39.66
C VAL A 16 -38.92 -9.67 -40.71
N ILE A 17 -38.63 -9.32 -41.97
CA ILE A 17 -38.39 -10.29 -43.04
C ILE A 17 -37.22 -11.21 -42.68
N LYS A 18 -36.11 -10.66 -42.15
CA LYS A 18 -34.95 -11.44 -41.68
C LYS A 18 -35.31 -12.43 -40.57
N ARG A 19 -36.14 -12.02 -39.60
CA ARG A 19 -36.60 -12.88 -38.50
C ARG A 19 -37.54 -13.98 -38.99
N GLN A 20 -38.46 -13.67 -39.90
CA GLN A 20 -39.33 -14.66 -40.54
C GLN A 20 -38.53 -15.68 -41.35
N ASN A 21 -37.53 -15.24 -42.12
CA ASN A 21 -36.62 -16.12 -42.85
C ASN A 21 -35.81 -17.05 -41.93
N ASN A 22 -35.61 -16.66 -40.67
CA ASN A 22 -34.96 -17.47 -39.63
C ASN A 22 -35.94 -18.35 -38.83
N ASN A 23 -37.20 -18.50 -39.26
CA ASN A 23 -38.25 -19.28 -38.57
C ASN A 23 -38.53 -18.80 -37.13
N GLU A 24 -38.29 -17.54 -36.81
CA GLU A 24 -38.74 -16.96 -35.53
C GLU A 24 -40.26 -16.77 -35.57
N ASN A 25 -40.98 -17.20 -34.53
CA ASN A 25 -42.42 -16.94 -34.38
C ASN A 25 -42.63 -15.43 -34.18
N TYR A 26 -42.85 -14.72 -35.28
CA TYR A 26 -43.08 -13.29 -35.31
C TYR A 26 -44.39 -13.00 -36.07
N PRO A 27 -45.14 -11.95 -35.70
CA PRO A 27 -46.30 -11.52 -36.47
C PRO A 27 -45.98 -11.47 -37.98
N TYR A 28 -46.91 -11.98 -38.80
CA TYR A 28 -46.76 -11.99 -40.25
C TYR A 28 -46.61 -10.54 -40.73
N TYR A 29 -45.97 -10.29 -41.89
CA TYR A 29 -45.83 -8.92 -42.42
C TYR A 29 -47.19 -8.20 -42.57
N HIS A 30 -48.29 -8.97 -42.61
CA HIS A 30 -49.67 -8.49 -42.53
C HIS A 30 -49.97 -7.65 -41.27
N ASP A 31 -49.27 -7.86 -40.17
CA ASP A 31 -49.44 -7.10 -38.93
C ASP A 31 -48.75 -5.72 -38.98
N PHE A 32 -47.77 -5.54 -39.86
CA PHE A 32 -47.07 -4.26 -40.09
C PHE A 32 -47.91 -3.26 -40.91
N TYR A 33 -48.98 -3.74 -41.56
CA TYR A 33 -49.93 -2.89 -42.29
C TYR A 33 -50.52 -1.78 -41.41
N ASN A 34 -50.80 -2.09 -40.13
CA ASN A 34 -51.35 -1.13 -39.18
C ASN A 34 -50.35 -0.04 -38.78
N ASP A 35 -49.04 -0.35 -38.78
CA ASP A 35 -47.99 0.62 -38.50
C ASP A 35 -47.67 1.50 -39.72
N CYS A 36 -47.80 0.96 -40.95
CA CYS A 36 -47.68 1.75 -42.18
C CYS A 36 -48.80 2.79 -42.33
N PHE A 37 -49.99 2.51 -41.80
CA PHE A 37 -51.11 3.47 -41.79
C PHE A 37 -50.78 4.73 -40.99
N LYS A 38 -49.95 4.64 -39.94
CA LYS A 38 -49.49 5.79 -39.14
C LYS A 38 -48.61 6.76 -39.95
N TYR A 39 -48.00 6.28 -41.03
CA TYR A 39 -47.18 7.07 -41.96
C TYR A 39 -47.92 7.47 -43.24
N GLY A 40 -49.23 7.21 -43.32
CA GLY A 40 -50.07 7.55 -44.47
C GLY A 40 -49.85 6.68 -45.71
N LEU A 41 -49.28 5.48 -45.55
CA LEU A 41 -49.05 4.53 -46.65
C LEU A 41 -50.22 3.55 -46.74
N ASP A 42 -50.79 3.43 -47.94
CA ASP A 42 -51.75 2.38 -48.25
C ASP A 42 -51.05 1.05 -48.61
N GLU A 43 -51.82 -0.03 -48.73
CA GLU A 43 -51.30 -1.37 -49.01
C GLU A 43 -50.52 -1.43 -50.33
N TYR A 44 -50.95 -0.63 -51.30
CA TYR A 44 -50.33 -0.56 -52.62
C TYR A 44 -48.96 0.10 -52.55
N ALA A 45 -48.84 1.25 -51.88
CA ALA A 45 -47.58 1.95 -51.67
C ALA A 45 -46.60 1.12 -50.83
N PHE A 46 -47.09 0.41 -49.82
CA PHE A 46 -46.26 -0.53 -49.05
C PHE A 46 -45.67 -1.63 -49.94
N LYS A 47 -46.51 -2.33 -50.72
CA LYS A 47 -46.08 -3.43 -51.60
C LYS A 47 -45.17 -3.00 -52.75
N THR A 48 -45.31 -1.76 -53.23
CA THR A 48 -44.57 -1.28 -54.42
C THR A 48 -43.33 -0.46 -54.08
N GLN A 49 -43.27 0.19 -52.91
CA GLN A 49 -42.19 1.14 -52.59
C GLN A 49 -41.38 0.78 -51.34
N ILE A 50 -41.96 0.05 -50.39
CA ILE A 50 -41.29 -0.30 -49.13
C ILE A 50 -40.82 -1.75 -49.17
N LEU A 51 -41.73 -2.66 -49.51
CA LEU A 51 -41.45 -4.10 -49.50
C LEU A 51 -40.29 -4.49 -50.45
N PRO A 52 -40.20 -3.99 -51.70
CA PRO A 52 -39.10 -4.36 -52.60
C PRO A 52 -37.75 -3.83 -52.13
N GLU A 53 -37.71 -2.61 -51.56
CA GLU A 53 -36.48 -2.04 -51.01
C GLU A 53 -36.08 -2.76 -49.71
N ALA A 54 -37.03 -3.13 -48.85
CA ALA A 54 -36.78 -3.93 -47.67
C ALA A 54 -36.23 -5.33 -48.01
N TYR A 55 -36.75 -5.98 -49.06
CA TYR A 55 -36.21 -7.26 -49.54
C TYR A 55 -34.78 -7.14 -50.07
N LYS A 56 -34.40 -6.03 -50.71
CA LYS A 56 -33.00 -5.77 -51.11
C LYS A 56 -32.07 -5.61 -49.90
N CYS A 57 -32.59 -5.17 -48.76
CA CYS A 57 -31.84 -5.02 -47.51
C CYS A 57 -31.73 -6.33 -46.72
N VAL A 58 -32.45 -7.40 -47.10
CA VAL A 58 -32.36 -8.71 -46.45
C VAL A 58 -31.55 -9.66 -47.33
N PRO A 59 -30.48 -10.30 -46.81
CA PRO A 59 -29.75 -11.29 -47.58
C PRO A 59 -30.71 -12.41 -48.01
N GLU A 60 -30.70 -12.77 -49.30
CA GLU A 60 -31.50 -13.87 -49.83
C GLU A 60 -31.22 -15.14 -49.03
N THR A 61 -32.23 -15.68 -48.32
CA THR A 61 -32.15 -17.03 -47.78
C THR A 61 -32.22 -18.01 -48.93
N ILE A 62 -31.05 -18.41 -49.42
CA ILE A 62 -30.93 -19.50 -50.40
C ILE A 62 -31.34 -20.80 -49.69
N THR A 63 -32.55 -21.29 -49.98
CA THR A 63 -33.06 -22.58 -49.49
C THR A 63 -33.13 -23.65 -50.59
N SER A 64 -32.64 -23.32 -51.78
CA SER A 64 -32.65 -24.20 -52.95
C SER A 64 -31.30 -24.13 -53.67
N GLY A 65 -30.73 -25.30 -53.99
CA GLY A 65 -29.40 -25.41 -54.61
C GLY A 65 -28.60 -26.59 -54.03
N ASN A 66 -27.34 -26.68 -54.42
CA ASN A 66 -26.42 -27.60 -53.78
C ASN A 66 -26.28 -27.23 -52.29
N HIS A 67 -26.20 -28.24 -51.43
CA HIS A 67 -26.14 -28.04 -49.98
C HIS A 67 -25.28 -29.12 -49.36
N ALA A 68 -24.57 -28.75 -48.29
CA ALA A 68 -23.90 -29.68 -47.41
C ALA A 68 -24.78 -30.00 -46.20
N VAL A 69 -24.69 -31.21 -45.67
CA VAL A 69 -25.39 -31.61 -44.45
C VAL A 69 -24.40 -31.73 -43.30
N ILE A 70 -24.32 -30.69 -42.48
CA ILE A 70 -23.38 -30.61 -41.36
C ILE A 70 -24.16 -30.70 -40.06
N PHE A 71 -23.79 -31.66 -39.20
CA PHE A 71 -24.44 -31.92 -37.91
C PHE A 71 -25.98 -32.01 -37.97
N LYS A 72 -26.50 -32.61 -39.06
CA LYS A 72 -27.94 -32.75 -39.38
C LYS A 72 -28.65 -31.45 -39.79
N GLN A 73 -27.91 -30.39 -40.10
CA GLN A 73 -28.43 -29.13 -40.62
C GLN A 73 -28.00 -28.95 -42.08
N ARG A 74 -28.93 -28.54 -42.94
CA ARG A 74 -28.64 -28.24 -44.34
C ARG A 74 -28.06 -26.83 -44.43
N CYS A 75 -26.88 -26.73 -45.01
CA CYS A 75 -26.18 -25.47 -45.25
C CYS A 75 -26.04 -25.27 -46.76
N TYR A 76 -26.48 -24.11 -47.24
CA TYR A 76 -26.44 -23.69 -48.64
C TYR A 76 -25.34 -22.65 -48.90
N THR A 77 -24.82 -22.02 -47.84
CA THR A 77 -23.75 -21.01 -47.93
C THR A 77 -22.67 -21.29 -46.89
N ALA A 78 -21.44 -20.81 -47.16
CA ALA A 78 -20.34 -20.87 -46.19
C ALA A 78 -20.71 -20.20 -44.84
N GLU A 79 -21.50 -19.12 -44.88
CA GLU A 79 -21.95 -18.41 -43.67
C GLU A 79 -22.87 -19.26 -42.80
N GLN A 80 -23.75 -20.05 -43.42
CA GLN A 80 -24.60 -21.01 -42.70
C GLN A 80 -23.73 -22.09 -42.06
N VAL A 81 -22.71 -22.61 -42.77
CA VAL A 81 -21.74 -23.56 -42.19
C VAL A 81 -21.04 -22.97 -40.97
N GLY A 82 -20.56 -21.73 -41.07
CA GLY A 82 -19.93 -21.00 -39.96
C GLY A 82 -20.87 -20.91 -38.74
N THR A 83 -22.15 -20.65 -38.96
CA THR A 83 -23.19 -20.58 -37.92
C THR A 83 -23.43 -21.94 -37.28
N VAL A 84 -23.49 -23.02 -38.07
CA VAL A 84 -23.65 -24.39 -37.56
C VAL A 84 -22.46 -24.79 -36.69
N PHE A 85 -21.23 -24.46 -37.13
CA PHE A 85 -20.02 -24.72 -36.36
C PHE A 85 -19.99 -23.92 -35.06
N PHE A 86 -20.29 -22.63 -35.11
CA PHE A 86 -20.35 -21.76 -33.92
C PHE A 86 -21.28 -22.30 -32.83
N ASN A 87 -22.42 -22.85 -33.24
CA ASN A 87 -23.42 -23.42 -32.33
C ASN A 87 -23.07 -24.83 -31.82
N ASN A 88 -22.08 -25.51 -32.40
CA ASN A 88 -21.73 -26.89 -32.08
C ASN A 88 -20.20 -27.10 -31.85
N PRO A 89 -19.53 -26.34 -30.96
CA PRO A 89 -18.08 -26.37 -30.82
C PRO A 89 -17.51 -27.76 -30.48
N ALA A 90 -18.18 -28.53 -29.62
CA ALA A 90 -17.73 -29.88 -29.25
C ALA A 90 -17.76 -30.87 -30.42
N LYS A 91 -18.69 -30.70 -31.37
CA LYS A 91 -18.73 -31.54 -32.58
C LYS A 91 -17.67 -31.09 -33.59
N CYS A 92 -17.34 -29.79 -33.61
CA CYS A 92 -16.29 -29.23 -34.45
C CYS A 92 -14.91 -29.78 -34.09
N GLU A 93 -14.64 -30.14 -32.84
CA GLU A 93 -13.37 -30.76 -32.44
C GLU A 93 -13.07 -32.05 -33.21
N VAL A 94 -14.07 -32.94 -33.28
CA VAL A 94 -13.95 -34.18 -34.06
C VAL A 94 -13.94 -33.86 -35.56
N TYR A 95 -14.83 -32.98 -36.02
CA TYR A 95 -15.00 -32.66 -37.44
C TYR A 95 -13.76 -31.99 -38.06
N MET A 96 -13.07 -31.12 -37.31
CA MET A 96 -11.92 -30.34 -37.77
C MET A 96 -10.58 -30.97 -37.36
N THR A 97 -10.56 -32.28 -37.09
CA THR A 97 -9.33 -33.04 -36.85
C THR A 97 -8.50 -33.15 -38.13
N ASP A 98 -9.16 -33.33 -39.28
CA ASP A 98 -8.57 -33.29 -40.62
C ASP A 98 -9.36 -32.35 -41.55
N ASP A 99 -8.79 -32.04 -42.71
CA ASP A 99 -9.43 -31.18 -43.70
C ASP A 99 -10.36 -31.96 -44.65
N VAL A 100 -10.51 -33.28 -44.50
CA VAL A 100 -11.20 -34.13 -45.47
C VAL A 100 -12.70 -33.84 -45.46
N PHE A 101 -13.30 -33.82 -44.27
CA PHE A 101 -14.72 -33.50 -44.12
C PHE A 101 -15.01 -32.06 -44.52
N PHE A 102 -14.19 -31.11 -44.04
CA PHE A 102 -14.34 -29.69 -44.37
C PHE A 102 -14.22 -29.43 -45.87
N ARG A 103 -13.22 -30.00 -46.54
CA ARG A 103 -13.01 -29.90 -47.99
C ARG A 103 -14.19 -30.44 -48.78
N LYS A 104 -14.73 -31.60 -48.38
CA LYS A 104 -15.86 -32.21 -49.06
C LYS A 104 -17.10 -31.30 -48.96
N ASP A 105 -17.45 -30.91 -47.74
CA ASP A 105 -18.70 -30.19 -47.49
C ASP A 105 -18.65 -28.77 -48.07
N ILE A 106 -17.50 -28.07 -48.03
CA ILE A 106 -17.36 -26.74 -48.64
C ILE A 106 -17.43 -26.80 -50.18
N ARG A 107 -16.86 -27.83 -50.83
CA ARG A 107 -16.95 -27.99 -52.30
C ARG A 107 -18.39 -28.20 -52.79
N GLU A 108 -19.27 -28.70 -51.94
CA GLU A 108 -20.69 -28.89 -52.28
C GLU A 108 -21.42 -27.53 -52.37
N ILE A 109 -20.94 -26.49 -51.69
CA ILE A 109 -21.65 -25.20 -51.57
C ILE A 109 -20.90 -23.99 -52.15
N GLU A 110 -19.60 -24.09 -52.40
CA GLU A 110 -18.77 -22.98 -52.90
C GLU A 110 -17.99 -23.37 -54.16
N THR A 111 -17.46 -22.35 -54.86
CA THR A 111 -16.59 -22.55 -56.02
C THR A 111 -15.25 -23.18 -55.62
N THR A 112 -14.55 -23.80 -56.58
CA THR A 112 -13.22 -24.40 -56.34
C THR A 112 -12.23 -23.39 -55.77
N ASP A 113 -12.18 -22.17 -56.31
CA ASP A 113 -11.24 -21.14 -55.87
C ASP A 113 -11.52 -20.70 -54.43
N LYS A 114 -12.79 -20.46 -54.09
CA LYS A 114 -13.19 -20.09 -52.73
C LYS A 114 -13.02 -21.25 -51.75
N THR A 115 -13.20 -22.49 -52.20
CA THR A 115 -12.87 -23.68 -51.38
C THR A 115 -11.37 -23.72 -51.06
N LEU A 116 -10.50 -23.44 -52.03
CA LEU A 116 -9.05 -23.42 -51.80
C LEU A 116 -8.67 -22.32 -50.79
N GLU A 117 -9.22 -21.12 -50.92
CA GLU A 117 -9.05 -20.03 -49.95
C GLU A 117 -9.46 -20.46 -48.54
N LEU A 118 -10.65 -21.04 -48.38
CA LEU A 118 -11.15 -21.53 -47.09
C LEU A 118 -10.27 -22.64 -46.50
N LEU A 119 -9.71 -23.51 -47.34
CA LEU A 119 -8.78 -24.57 -46.93
C LEU A 119 -7.42 -24.02 -46.52
N GLU A 120 -6.93 -22.96 -47.15
CA GLU A 120 -5.72 -22.28 -46.70
C GLU A 120 -5.92 -21.69 -45.31
N VAL A 121 -7.05 -21.05 -45.06
CA VAL A 121 -7.40 -20.54 -43.72
C VAL A 121 -7.47 -21.68 -42.70
N PHE A 122 -8.15 -22.78 -43.03
CA PHE A 122 -8.23 -23.97 -42.18
C PHE A 122 -6.84 -24.55 -41.85
N ASN A 123 -5.98 -24.71 -42.85
CA ASN A 123 -4.67 -25.33 -42.67
C ASN A 123 -3.61 -24.38 -42.10
N SER A 124 -3.90 -23.08 -42.00
CA SER A 124 -2.95 -22.07 -41.52
C SER A 124 -2.58 -22.19 -40.03
N GLU A 125 -3.35 -22.95 -39.25
CA GLU A 125 -3.19 -23.04 -37.80
C GLU A 125 -3.22 -24.49 -37.30
N LYS A 126 -2.25 -24.82 -36.44
CA LYS A 126 -2.08 -26.18 -35.91
C LYS A 126 -2.95 -26.41 -34.68
N LEU A 127 -3.04 -25.41 -33.81
CA LEU A 127 -3.83 -25.50 -32.58
C LEU A 127 -5.32 -25.48 -32.91
N PHE A 128 -6.04 -26.52 -32.48
CA PHE A 128 -7.45 -26.71 -32.82
C PHE A 128 -8.31 -25.47 -32.49
N GLN A 129 -8.19 -24.92 -31.28
CA GLN A 129 -9.01 -23.79 -30.83
C GLN A 129 -8.83 -22.56 -31.73
N LYS A 130 -7.59 -22.24 -32.07
CA LYS A 130 -7.26 -21.10 -32.95
C LYS A 130 -7.73 -21.36 -34.37
N ARG A 131 -7.51 -22.57 -34.90
CA ARG A 131 -8.02 -23.01 -36.20
C ARG A 131 -9.54 -22.88 -36.27
N TYR A 132 -10.23 -23.42 -35.28
CA TYR A 132 -11.69 -23.36 -35.15
C TYR A 132 -12.19 -21.92 -35.19
N LEU A 133 -11.68 -21.03 -34.34
CA LEU A 133 -12.12 -19.63 -34.32
C LEU A 133 -11.84 -18.93 -35.66
N LYS A 134 -10.65 -19.13 -36.22
CA LYS A 134 -10.26 -18.52 -37.49
C LYS A 134 -11.18 -19.00 -38.62
N THR A 135 -11.43 -20.30 -38.72
CA THR A 135 -12.34 -20.87 -39.72
C THR A 135 -13.76 -20.36 -39.52
N VAL A 136 -14.29 -20.37 -38.29
CA VAL A 136 -15.68 -19.97 -38.00
C VAL A 136 -15.93 -18.50 -38.33
N TYR A 137 -15.07 -17.58 -37.89
CA TYR A 137 -15.25 -16.15 -38.17
C TYR A 137 -14.93 -15.78 -39.62
N HIS A 138 -14.06 -16.55 -40.29
CA HIS A 138 -13.82 -16.35 -41.71
C HIS A 138 -15.01 -16.82 -42.56
N LEU A 139 -15.68 -17.91 -42.17
CA LEU A 139 -16.92 -18.38 -42.80
C LEU A 139 -18.09 -17.43 -42.56
N ASN A 140 -18.22 -16.88 -41.35
CA ASN A 140 -19.26 -15.89 -41.03
C ASN A 140 -18.71 -14.79 -40.11
N LYS A 141 -18.47 -13.62 -40.70
CA LYS A 141 -17.91 -12.43 -40.02
C LYS A 141 -18.90 -11.72 -39.09
N THR A 142 -20.19 -12.05 -39.15
CA THR A 142 -21.24 -11.41 -38.34
C THR A 142 -21.47 -12.11 -37.00
N LEU A 143 -20.76 -13.22 -36.74
CA LEU A 143 -20.91 -13.97 -35.50
C LEU A 143 -20.37 -13.18 -34.29
N PRO A 144 -21.08 -13.19 -33.16
CA PRO A 144 -20.61 -12.56 -31.94
C PRO A 144 -19.43 -13.33 -31.33
N TYR A 145 -18.63 -12.63 -30.52
CA TYR A 145 -17.64 -13.31 -29.68
C TYR A 145 -18.32 -14.05 -28.54
N ARG A 146 -17.91 -15.29 -28.30
CA ARG A 146 -18.46 -16.11 -27.22
C ARG A 146 -17.47 -16.19 -26.05
N LEU A 147 -17.87 -15.67 -24.91
CA LEU A 147 -17.16 -15.79 -23.63
C LEU A 147 -18.02 -16.63 -22.67
N GLY A 148 -17.80 -17.95 -22.64
CA GLY A 148 -18.65 -18.87 -21.88
C GLY A 148 -20.10 -18.90 -22.38
N LEU A 149 -21.02 -18.34 -21.59
CA LEU A 149 -22.45 -18.17 -21.92
C LEU A 149 -22.79 -16.78 -22.47
N PHE A 150 -21.86 -15.82 -22.38
CA PHE A 150 -22.04 -14.46 -22.85
C PHE A 150 -21.65 -14.34 -24.33
N TYR A 151 -22.39 -13.49 -25.06
CA TYR A 151 -22.16 -13.19 -26.46
C TYR A 151 -21.98 -11.68 -26.64
N ALA A 152 -20.89 -11.29 -27.30
CA ALA A 152 -20.56 -9.90 -27.57
C ALA A 152 -20.56 -9.61 -29.07
N ASP A 153 -21.44 -8.72 -29.52
CA ASP A 153 -21.52 -8.34 -30.94
C ASP A 153 -20.34 -7.46 -31.39
N ASN A 154 -19.66 -6.80 -30.45
CA ASN A 154 -18.52 -5.93 -30.72
C ASN A 154 -17.59 -5.85 -29.51
N ILE A 155 -16.38 -5.33 -29.74
CA ILE A 155 -15.34 -5.27 -28.70
C ILE A 155 -15.74 -4.42 -27.48
N ASN A 156 -16.49 -3.33 -27.68
CA ASN A 156 -16.93 -2.49 -26.56
C ASN A 156 -17.88 -3.25 -25.62
N THR A 157 -18.75 -4.08 -26.19
CA THR A 157 -19.69 -4.91 -25.44
C THR A 157 -18.95 -5.99 -24.65
N LEU A 158 -17.93 -6.62 -25.27
CA LEU A 158 -17.06 -7.59 -24.61
C LEU A 158 -16.30 -6.97 -23.43
N LEU A 159 -15.61 -5.85 -23.66
CA LEU A 159 -14.80 -5.20 -22.63
C LEU A 159 -15.67 -4.63 -21.50
N LYS A 160 -16.84 -4.05 -21.82
CA LYS A 160 -17.78 -3.56 -20.80
C LYS A 160 -18.23 -4.69 -19.87
N HIS A 161 -18.56 -5.87 -20.40
CA HIS A 161 -18.87 -7.05 -19.59
C HIS A 161 -17.68 -7.49 -18.73
N GLY A 162 -16.46 -7.41 -19.26
CA GLY A 162 -15.23 -7.64 -18.50
C GLY A 162 -15.08 -6.77 -17.26
N PHE A 163 -15.69 -5.59 -17.21
CA PHE A 163 -15.65 -4.71 -16.04
C PHE A 163 -16.86 -4.86 -15.11
N GLU A 164 -17.77 -5.80 -15.36
CA GLU A 164 -18.89 -6.09 -14.46
C GLU A 164 -18.45 -6.93 -13.26
N ASP A 165 -17.48 -7.83 -13.44
CA ASP A 165 -16.91 -8.66 -12.38
C ASP A 165 -15.48 -9.12 -12.68
N SER A 166 -14.75 -9.56 -11.65
CA SER A 166 -13.34 -9.95 -11.75
C SER A 166 -13.10 -11.23 -12.57
N LEU A 167 -14.05 -12.17 -12.58
CA LEU A 167 -13.91 -13.43 -13.29
C LEU A 167 -14.04 -13.20 -14.81
N SER A 168 -15.02 -12.40 -15.23
CA SER A 168 -15.19 -11.99 -16.62
C SER A 168 -13.97 -11.22 -17.13
N TYR A 169 -13.40 -10.32 -16.31
CA TYR A 169 -12.15 -9.63 -16.65
C TYR A 169 -11.00 -10.61 -16.91
N GLN A 170 -10.78 -11.55 -15.98
CA GLN A 170 -9.69 -12.53 -16.08
C GLN A 170 -9.84 -13.43 -17.31
N LEU A 171 -11.06 -13.87 -17.63
CA LEU A 171 -11.32 -14.67 -18.83
C LEU A 171 -10.97 -13.90 -20.11
N ILE A 172 -11.35 -12.62 -20.19
CA ILE A 172 -11.00 -11.76 -21.33
C ILE A 172 -9.49 -11.56 -21.43
N VAL A 173 -8.78 -11.38 -20.30
CA VAL A 173 -7.31 -11.32 -20.27
C VAL A 173 -6.72 -12.61 -20.83
N THR A 174 -7.18 -13.77 -20.37
CA THR A 174 -6.70 -15.07 -20.87
C THR A 174 -6.95 -15.23 -22.36
N ASP A 175 -8.17 -14.97 -22.83
CA ASP A 175 -8.53 -15.08 -24.25
C ASP A 175 -7.76 -14.08 -25.13
N PHE A 176 -7.41 -12.91 -24.60
CA PHE A 176 -6.52 -11.97 -25.27
C PHE A 176 -5.10 -12.52 -25.40
N LEU A 177 -4.52 -13.00 -24.29
CA LEU A 177 -3.15 -13.54 -24.24
C LEU A 177 -2.99 -14.80 -25.10
N ASP A 178 -4.03 -15.61 -25.18
CA ASP A 178 -4.08 -16.78 -26.06
C ASP A 178 -4.29 -16.37 -27.53
N GLY A 179 -4.63 -15.11 -27.81
CA GLY A 179 -4.81 -14.54 -29.13
C GLY A 179 -6.17 -14.81 -29.77
N TYR A 180 -7.15 -15.30 -29.00
CA TYR A 180 -8.49 -15.60 -29.49
C TYR A 180 -9.25 -14.32 -29.87
N ILE A 181 -9.13 -13.27 -29.05
CA ILE A 181 -9.72 -11.96 -29.35
C ILE A 181 -9.09 -11.36 -30.62
N SER A 182 -7.77 -11.51 -30.79
CA SER A 182 -7.08 -11.04 -31.99
C SER A 182 -7.58 -11.73 -33.25
N ILE A 183 -7.79 -13.05 -33.22
CA ILE A 183 -8.35 -13.81 -34.34
C ILE A 183 -9.76 -13.32 -34.68
N TRP A 184 -10.61 -13.13 -33.67
CA TRP A 184 -11.96 -12.61 -33.89
C TRP A 184 -11.92 -11.24 -34.57
N LEU A 185 -11.23 -10.27 -33.98
CA LEU A 185 -11.19 -8.91 -34.51
C LEU A 185 -10.53 -8.82 -35.88
N GLN A 186 -9.51 -9.63 -36.17
CA GLN A 186 -8.90 -9.67 -37.50
C GLN A 186 -9.91 -10.04 -38.59
N GLN A 187 -10.88 -10.90 -38.28
CA GLN A 187 -11.89 -11.35 -39.23
C GLN A 187 -13.13 -10.44 -39.27
N THR A 188 -13.50 -9.80 -38.15
CA THR A 188 -14.78 -9.10 -37.99
C THR A 188 -14.68 -7.58 -37.89
N ASP A 189 -13.58 -7.03 -37.36
CA ASP A 189 -13.39 -5.60 -37.11
C ASP A 189 -11.91 -5.19 -37.22
N GLU A 190 -11.47 -4.93 -38.45
CA GLU A 190 -10.09 -4.53 -38.75
C GLU A 190 -9.69 -3.23 -38.04
N LYS A 191 -10.63 -2.32 -37.80
CA LYS A 191 -10.35 -1.05 -37.12
C LYS A 191 -9.95 -1.30 -35.68
N SER A 192 -10.67 -2.16 -34.95
CA SER A 192 -10.29 -2.53 -33.58
C SER A 192 -9.07 -3.43 -33.54
N TYR A 193 -8.91 -4.32 -34.52
CA TYR A 193 -7.70 -5.14 -34.66
C TYR A 193 -6.43 -4.29 -34.80
N SER A 194 -6.50 -3.19 -35.57
CA SER A 194 -5.36 -2.29 -35.78
C SER A 194 -4.81 -1.65 -34.48
N LYS A 195 -5.59 -1.65 -33.39
CA LYS A 195 -5.19 -1.15 -32.06
C LYS A 195 -4.34 -2.16 -31.28
N ILE A 196 -4.31 -3.42 -31.70
CA ILE A 196 -3.50 -4.47 -31.08
C ILE A 196 -2.05 -4.28 -31.56
N THR A 197 -1.18 -3.90 -30.62
CA THR A 197 0.27 -3.70 -30.88
C THR A 197 1.12 -4.91 -30.46
N GLY A 198 0.53 -5.83 -29.71
CA GLY A 198 1.10 -7.08 -29.24
C GLY A 198 -0.01 -7.95 -28.64
N THR A 199 0.25 -9.25 -28.42
CA THR A 199 -0.76 -10.21 -27.96
C THR A 199 -0.30 -11.13 -26.83
N SER A 200 0.96 -11.00 -26.37
CA SER A 200 1.56 -12.00 -25.47
C SER A 200 1.74 -11.52 -24.03
N THR A 201 1.52 -10.24 -23.75
CA THR A 201 1.76 -9.69 -22.41
C THR A 201 0.55 -8.94 -21.87
N TYR A 202 0.43 -8.89 -20.53
CA TYR A 202 -0.60 -8.11 -19.85
C TYR A 202 -0.50 -6.61 -20.19
N HIS A 203 0.70 -6.09 -20.42
CA HIS A 203 0.88 -4.71 -20.87
C HIS A 203 0.28 -4.45 -22.26
N ASP A 204 0.37 -5.43 -23.17
CA ASP A 204 -0.24 -5.31 -24.48
C ASP A 204 -1.77 -5.33 -24.38
N PHE A 205 -2.31 -6.16 -23.47
CA PHE A 205 -3.73 -6.14 -23.13
C PHE A 205 -4.16 -4.76 -22.59
N LEU A 206 -3.45 -4.21 -21.61
CA LEU A 206 -3.75 -2.89 -21.05
C LEU A 206 -3.71 -1.79 -22.13
N ARG A 207 -2.68 -1.79 -22.98
CA ARG A 207 -2.59 -0.83 -24.10
C ARG A 207 -3.75 -0.97 -25.07
N PHE A 208 -4.17 -2.20 -25.36
CA PHE A 208 -5.29 -2.48 -26.23
C PHE A 208 -6.61 -1.98 -25.65
N ILE A 209 -6.96 -2.33 -24.40
CA ILE A 209 -8.22 -1.90 -23.79
C ILE A 209 -8.33 -0.37 -23.75
N TYR A 210 -7.22 0.32 -23.46
CA TYR A 210 -7.21 1.78 -23.37
C TYR A 210 -7.13 2.47 -24.73
N ALA A 211 -6.60 1.80 -25.76
CA ALA A 211 -6.75 2.26 -27.14
C ALA A 211 -8.20 2.09 -27.65
N VAL A 212 -8.94 1.10 -27.13
CA VAL A 212 -10.38 0.93 -27.42
C VAL A 212 -11.19 2.03 -26.74
N ASN A 213 -11.03 2.20 -25.42
CA ASN A 213 -11.62 3.29 -24.66
C ASN A 213 -10.72 3.68 -23.47
N SER A 214 -10.27 4.93 -23.44
CA SER A 214 -9.39 5.48 -22.40
C SER A 214 -10.07 5.63 -21.04
N GLU A 215 -11.40 5.61 -20.98
CA GLU A 215 -12.18 5.79 -19.75
C GLU A 215 -12.47 4.47 -19.01
N TYR A 216 -11.98 3.34 -19.53
CA TYR A 216 -12.16 2.07 -18.81
C TYR A 216 -11.47 2.11 -17.44
N PRO A 217 -12.06 1.47 -16.42
CA PRO A 217 -11.48 1.42 -15.09
C PRO A 217 -10.23 0.51 -15.06
N PHE A 218 -9.50 0.53 -13.96
CA PHE A 218 -8.29 -0.28 -13.74
C PHE A 218 -8.53 -1.34 -12.67
N TYR A 219 -8.06 -2.56 -12.91
CA TYR A 219 -8.12 -3.65 -11.94
C TYR A 219 -6.78 -3.82 -11.23
N ILE A 220 -6.82 -3.96 -9.91
CA ILE A 220 -5.71 -4.48 -9.12
C ILE A 220 -6.24 -5.65 -8.31
N ASN A 221 -5.70 -6.84 -8.56
CA ASN A 221 -6.22 -8.10 -8.04
C ASN A 221 -7.72 -8.26 -8.38
N ASN A 222 -8.60 -8.15 -7.39
CA ASN A 222 -10.06 -8.27 -7.56
C ASN A 222 -10.81 -6.96 -7.32
N THR A 223 -10.08 -5.84 -7.18
CA THR A 223 -10.65 -4.53 -6.89
C THR A 223 -10.61 -3.65 -8.13
N LEU A 224 -11.75 -3.07 -8.45
CA LEU A 224 -11.91 -2.16 -9.59
C LEU A 224 -11.80 -0.71 -9.14
N PHE A 225 -11.00 0.09 -9.85
CA PHE A 225 -10.81 1.51 -9.61
C PHE A 225 -11.23 2.30 -10.86
N LYS A 226 -12.25 3.14 -10.72
CA LYS A 226 -12.73 4.01 -11.80
C LYS A 226 -11.87 5.25 -11.93
N THR A 227 -11.28 5.71 -10.83
CA THR A 227 -10.43 6.90 -10.81
C THR A 227 -9.15 6.66 -10.02
N PRO A 228 -8.06 7.38 -10.32
CA PRO A 228 -6.85 7.35 -9.49
C PRO A 228 -7.10 7.74 -8.03
N SER A 229 -8.04 8.66 -7.77
CA SER A 229 -8.43 9.06 -6.41
C SER A 229 -9.06 7.92 -5.60
N GLU A 230 -9.87 7.06 -6.22
CA GLU A 230 -10.40 5.86 -5.54
C GLU A 230 -9.27 4.91 -5.12
N LEU A 231 -8.26 4.77 -5.97
CA LEU A 231 -7.07 3.96 -5.69
C LEU A 231 -6.25 4.52 -4.51
N ILE A 232 -6.04 5.84 -4.48
CA ILE A 232 -5.36 6.50 -3.36
C ILE A 232 -6.18 6.40 -2.08
N SER A 233 -7.49 6.64 -2.15
CA SER A 233 -8.40 6.51 -1.01
C SER A 233 -8.33 5.12 -0.38
N LEU A 234 -8.30 4.06 -1.20
CA LEU A 234 -8.11 2.70 -0.69
C LEU A 234 -6.72 2.52 -0.08
N SER A 235 -5.66 3.03 -0.70
CA SER A 235 -4.31 2.94 -0.13
C SER A 235 -4.21 3.62 1.24
N LEU A 236 -4.96 4.68 1.50
CA LEU A 236 -4.97 5.34 2.82
C LEU A 236 -5.73 4.50 3.87
N GLN A 237 -6.69 3.67 3.45
CA GLN A 237 -7.53 2.87 4.34
C GLN A 237 -7.00 1.44 4.58
N ASP A 238 -6.49 0.79 3.52
CA ASP A 238 -5.99 -0.57 3.53
C ASP A 238 -4.47 -0.61 3.37
N ARG A 239 -3.82 -0.98 4.47
CA ARG A 239 -2.37 -1.04 4.63
C ARG A 239 -1.75 -2.18 3.83
N SER A 240 -2.47 -3.30 3.71
CA SER A 240 -2.00 -4.46 2.96
C SER A 240 -1.91 -4.18 1.46
N PHE A 241 -2.69 -3.20 0.99
CA PHE A 241 -2.74 -2.78 -0.41
C PHE A 241 -1.48 -2.03 -0.87
N HIS A 242 -0.69 -1.47 0.05
CA HIS A 242 0.50 -0.65 -0.27
C HIS A 242 1.52 -1.41 -1.11
N ARG A 243 1.83 -2.63 -0.70
CA ARG A 243 2.77 -3.49 -1.43
C ARG A 243 2.24 -3.80 -2.82
N THR A 244 0.94 -4.08 -2.94
CA THR A 244 0.30 -4.33 -4.22
C THR A 244 0.38 -3.10 -5.13
N LEU A 245 0.09 -1.92 -4.59
CA LEU A 245 0.16 -0.66 -5.32
C LEU A 245 1.59 -0.38 -5.82
N TYR A 246 2.60 -0.57 -4.97
CA TYR A 246 4.00 -0.46 -5.37
C TYR A 246 4.36 -1.42 -6.50
N LEU A 247 3.95 -2.70 -6.40
CA LEU A 247 4.22 -3.69 -7.45
C LEU A 247 3.60 -3.28 -8.79
N GLN A 248 2.36 -2.80 -8.78
CA GLN A 248 1.68 -2.32 -9.98
C GLN A 248 2.38 -1.12 -10.63
N MET A 249 3.01 -0.25 -9.83
CA MET A 249 3.86 0.84 -10.32
C MET A 249 5.19 0.33 -10.86
N ALA A 250 5.86 -0.57 -10.14
CA ALA A 250 7.16 -1.15 -10.53
C ALA A 250 7.06 -1.93 -11.85
N GLU A 251 5.95 -2.67 -12.03
CA GLU A 251 5.63 -3.38 -13.27
C GLU A 251 5.23 -2.42 -14.41
N LYS A 252 4.95 -1.15 -14.11
CA LYS A 252 4.49 -0.12 -15.07
C LYS A 252 3.06 -0.31 -15.58
N SER A 253 2.29 -1.24 -15.02
CA SER A 253 0.87 -1.46 -15.35
C SER A 253 0.03 -0.21 -15.08
N LEU A 254 0.22 0.42 -13.93
CA LEU A 254 -0.46 1.68 -13.58
C LEU A 254 -0.09 2.84 -14.50
N LEU A 255 1.16 2.88 -14.96
CA LEU A 255 1.64 3.94 -15.86
C LEU A 255 0.93 3.89 -17.22
N ILE A 256 0.58 2.69 -17.70
CA ILE A 256 -0.20 2.52 -18.93
C ILE A 256 -1.59 3.14 -18.75
N TRP A 257 -2.24 2.92 -17.61
CA TRP A 257 -3.53 3.52 -17.29
C TRP A 257 -3.45 5.04 -17.14
N PHE A 258 -2.47 5.56 -16.39
CA PHE A 258 -2.28 7.01 -16.25
C PHE A 258 -2.01 7.70 -17.58
N LYS A 259 -1.21 7.08 -18.45
CA LYS A 259 -1.00 7.60 -19.81
C LYS A 259 -2.30 7.65 -20.60
N ALA A 260 -3.15 6.62 -20.50
CA ALA A 260 -4.43 6.57 -21.21
C ALA A 260 -5.37 7.71 -20.80
N ILE A 261 -5.41 8.06 -19.51
CA ILE A 261 -6.24 9.17 -18.99
C ILE A 261 -5.56 10.55 -19.10
N GLY A 262 -4.47 10.67 -19.86
CA GLY A 262 -3.77 11.94 -20.12
C GLY A 262 -2.88 12.43 -18.97
N LYS A 263 -2.47 11.55 -18.05
CA LYS A 263 -1.62 11.84 -16.89
C LYS A 263 -0.18 11.33 -17.05
N GLN A 264 0.38 11.46 -18.25
CA GLN A 264 1.74 11.01 -18.54
C GLN A 264 2.83 11.74 -17.72
N ASP A 265 2.58 12.99 -17.32
CA ASP A 265 3.54 13.80 -16.56
C ASP A 265 3.77 13.22 -15.15
N TRP A 266 2.77 12.52 -14.60
CA TRP A 266 2.86 11.84 -13.30
C TRP A 266 3.92 10.75 -13.27
N ASP A 267 4.15 10.04 -14.39
CA ASP A 267 5.22 9.04 -14.46
C ASP A 267 6.58 9.70 -14.29
N LYS A 268 6.84 10.78 -15.03
CA LYS A 268 8.11 11.49 -14.97
C LYS A 268 8.39 12.04 -13.58
N GLU A 269 7.37 12.61 -12.95
CA GLU A 269 7.45 13.10 -11.57
C GLU A 269 7.73 11.94 -10.58
N TYR A 270 6.98 10.85 -10.70
CA TYR A 270 7.15 9.65 -9.87
C TYR A 270 8.56 9.05 -9.99
N GLN A 271 9.07 8.87 -11.21
CA GLN A 271 10.44 8.37 -11.42
C GLN A 271 11.49 9.30 -10.79
N GLY A 272 11.26 10.61 -10.82
CA GLY A 272 12.11 11.59 -10.14
C GLY A 272 12.14 11.36 -8.63
N HIS A 273 10.97 11.20 -8.00
CA HIS A 273 10.87 10.89 -6.57
C HIS A 273 11.50 9.54 -6.21
N VAL A 274 11.20 8.47 -6.96
CA VAL A 274 11.78 7.14 -6.71
C VAL A 274 13.30 7.15 -6.86
N SER A 275 13.84 7.89 -7.83
CA SER A 275 15.29 8.04 -7.98
C SER A 275 15.91 8.73 -6.76
N HIS A 276 15.25 9.75 -6.22
CA HIS A 276 15.71 10.41 -4.99
C HIS A 276 15.61 9.48 -3.76
N ILE A 277 14.47 8.79 -3.59
CA ILE A 277 14.22 7.86 -2.49
C ILE A 277 15.23 6.70 -2.47
N SER A 278 15.59 6.18 -3.64
CA SER A 278 16.55 5.06 -3.73
C SER A 278 17.96 5.43 -3.25
N LEU A 279 18.32 6.72 -3.31
CA LEU A 279 19.60 7.27 -2.86
C LEU A 279 19.61 7.69 -1.38
N LEU A 280 18.49 7.58 -0.66
CA LEU A 280 18.44 7.93 0.76
C LEU A 280 19.26 6.92 1.59
N GLU A 281 20.33 7.41 2.22
CA GLU A 281 21.13 6.64 3.17
C GLU A 281 20.37 6.44 4.50
N GLY A 282 20.58 5.29 5.15
CA GLY A 282 19.93 4.97 6.43
C GLY A 282 18.48 4.47 6.32
N TYR A 283 17.98 4.26 5.09
CA TYR A 283 16.66 3.66 4.84
C TYR A 283 16.75 2.23 4.30
N GLU A 284 15.92 1.33 4.85
CA GLU A 284 15.77 -0.03 4.35
C GLU A 284 14.85 -0.10 3.12
N GLU A 285 14.91 -1.20 2.36
CA GLU A 285 14.11 -1.34 1.13
C GLU A 285 12.60 -1.29 1.37
N HIS A 286 12.12 -1.88 2.47
CA HIS A 286 10.69 -1.85 2.80
C HIS A 286 10.21 -0.43 3.18
N GLU A 287 11.09 0.39 3.78
CA GLU A 287 10.85 1.79 4.10
C GLU A 287 10.80 2.63 2.81
N LYS A 288 11.73 2.39 1.88
CA LYS A 288 11.75 3.03 0.55
C LYS A 288 10.51 2.71 -0.28
N VAL A 289 9.97 1.49 -0.16
CA VAL A 289 8.68 1.12 -0.78
C VAL A 289 7.55 1.99 -0.22
N SER A 290 7.49 2.16 1.10
CA SER A 290 6.48 3.00 1.76
C SER A 290 6.60 4.47 1.35
N LEU A 291 7.82 5.01 1.29
CA LEU A 291 8.08 6.35 0.76
C LEU A 291 7.67 6.50 -0.71
N SER A 292 7.88 5.47 -1.54
CA SER A 292 7.50 5.50 -2.95
C SER A 292 5.99 5.54 -3.13
N VAL A 293 5.24 4.74 -2.36
CA VAL A 293 3.76 4.79 -2.37
C VAL A 293 3.25 6.16 -1.92
N GLN A 294 3.85 6.74 -0.87
CA GLN A 294 3.49 8.10 -0.43
C GLN A 294 3.80 9.16 -1.49
N ALA A 295 4.92 9.05 -2.21
CA ALA A 295 5.21 9.94 -3.33
C ALA A 295 4.13 9.84 -4.41
N LEU A 296 3.66 8.62 -4.74
CA LEU A 296 2.54 8.44 -5.66
C LEU A 296 1.24 9.09 -5.14
N GLN A 297 0.92 8.92 -3.85
CA GLN A 297 -0.23 9.55 -3.22
C GLN A 297 -0.20 11.08 -3.40
N GLN A 298 0.97 11.69 -3.19
CA GLN A 298 1.16 13.14 -3.33
C GLN A 298 1.08 13.64 -4.78
N ILE A 299 1.48 12.83 -5.76
CA ILE A 299 1.35 13.18 -7.19
C ILE A 299 -0.13 13.16 -7.62
N ILE A 300 -0.87 12.14 -7.18
CA ILE A 300 -2.28 11.95 -7.58
C ILE A 300 -3.19 12.90 -6.79
N GLU A 301 -2.93 13.09 -5.50
CA GLU A 301 -3.67 13.98 -4.61
C GLU A 301 -2.70 14.94 -3.88
N PRO A 302 -2.29 16.06 -4.51
CA PRO A 302 -1.34 17.01 -3.91
C PRO A 302 -1.85 17.72 -2.65
N GLN A 303 -3.13 17.60 -2.35
CA GLN A 303 -3.76 18.14 -1.14
C GLN A 303 -3.83 17.11 0.00
N ALA A 304 -3.39 15.87 -0.24
CA ALA A 304 -3.35 14.85 0.79
C ALA A 304 -2.36 15.27 1.90
N PRO A 305 -2.75 15.22 3.18
CA PRO A 305 -1.91 15.70 4.27
C PRO A 305 -0.63 14.86 4.35
N LEU A 306 0.54 15.53 4.30
CA LEU A 306 1.81 14.87 4.52
C LEU A 306 1.90 14.35 5.96
N PRO A 307 2.55 13.20 6.17
CA PRO A 307 2.75 12.63 7.50
C PRO A 307 3.40 13.65 8.45
N PHE A 308 2.83 13.83 9.65
CA PHE A 308 3.39 14.73 10.66
C PHE A 308 3.39 14.07 12.04
N LEU A 309 4.41 14.41 12.82
CA LEU A 309 4.58 13.98 14.21
C LEU A 309 4.12 15.07 15.17
N LYS A 310 3.71 14.66 16.36
CA LYS A 310 3.49 15.51 17.53
C LYS A 310 4.24 14.93 18.73
N ALA A 311 4.77 15.82 19.56
CA ALA A 311 5.32 15.46 20.85
C ALA A 311 4.22 15.62 21.92
N SER A 312 4.20 14.75 22.93
CA SER A 312 3.21 14.81 24.03
C SER A 312 3.40 15.99 24.97
N ALA A 313 4.54 16.67 24.90
CA ALA A 313 4.89 17.80 25.75
C ALA A 313 5.61 18.87 24.92
N ASP A 314 5.23 20.13 25.14
CA ASP A 314 5.87 21.29 24.52
C ASP A 314 7.18 21.69 25.24
N GLU A 315 7.37 21.26 26.49
CA GLU A 315 8.58 21.49 27.29
C GLU A 315 8.81 20.31 28.27
N ILE A 316 10.08 19.98 28.53
CA ILE A 316 10.49 19.01 29.53
C ILE A 316 11.27 19.73 30.63
N SER A 317 10.81 19.61 31.88
CA SER A 317 11.40 20.34 33.00
C SER A 317 11.89 19.40 34.10
N PHE A 318 13.20 19.37 34.28
CA PHE A 318 13.90 18.68 35.36
C PHE A 318 14.36 19.70 36.40
N THR A 319 13.41 20.32 37.09
CA THR A 319 13.69 21.31 38.14
C THR A 319 13.73 20.67 39.53
N GLY A 320 14.60 21.18 40.39
CA GLY A 320 14.70 20.70 41.77
C GLY A 320 15.24 19.28 41.90
N LEU A 321 16.05 18.81 40.93
CA LEU A 321 16.65 17.49 41.01
C LEU A 321 17.66 17.42 42.17
N GLU A 322 17.42 16.51 43.11
CA GLU A 322 18.37 16.21 44.18
C GLU A 322 19.46 15.27 43.66
N ALA A 323 20.73 15.56 43.98
CA ALA A 323 21.90 14.82 43.49
C ALA A 323 22.06 13.43 44.12
N ALA A 324 21.11 12.53 43.86
CA ALA A 324 21.06 11.19 44.45
C ALA A 324 20.85 10.08 43.41
N LYS A 325 20.00 10.28 42.39
CA LYS A 325 19.67 9.27 41.37
C LYS A 325 19.39 9.91 40.01
N PRO A 326 19.62 9.18 38.89
CA PRO A 326 19.19 9.61 37.57
C PRO A 326 17.69 9.89 37.54
N ALA A 327 17.29 11.03 36.97
CA ALA A 327 15.90 11.37 36.73
C ALA A 327 15.54 10.96 35.30
N MET A 328 14.33 10.45 35.10
CA MET A 328 13.84 10.01 33.80
C MET A 328 12.46 10.60 33.53
N GLN A 329 12.25 11.08 32.31
CA GLN A 329 10.94 11.52 31.83
C GLN A 329 10.70 10.91 30.45
N VAL A 330 9.46 10.50 30.20
CA VAL A 330 9.05 9.91 28.93
C VAL A 330 8.39 10.99 28.07
N LEU A 331 8.94 11.20 26.87
CA LEU A 331 8.37 12.00 25.81
C LEU A 331 7.72 11.04 24.81
N ASN A 332 6.39 11.04 24.72
CA ASN A 332 5.71 10.24 23.70
C ASN A 332 5.64 11.06 22.41
N ILE A 333 6.17 10.49 21.33
CA ILE A 333 6.04 11.07 20.00
C ILE A 333 4.95 10.25 19.28
N THR A 334 3.98 10.92 18.68
CA THR A 334 2.87 10.31 17.95
C THR A 334 2.82 10.79 16.51
N MET A 335 2.37 9.93 15.61
CA MET A 335 2.01 10.27 14.24
C MET A 335 0.48 10.22 14.14
N ASP A 336 -0.13 11.38 13.90
CA ASP A 336 -1.59 11.52 13.96
C ASP A 336 -2.28 11.17 12.64
N ASN A 337 -1.53 11.13 11.54
CA ASN A 337 -2.04 10.83 10.21
C ASN A 337 -1.37 9.59 9.60
N ILE A 338 -1.88 9.20 8.42
CA ILE A 338 -1.44 8.01 7.70
C ILE A 338 -0.19 8.32 6.90
N GLY A 339 0.79 7.44 7.00
CA GLY A 339 2.06 7.51 6.31
C GLY A 339 3.16 6.66 6.93
N TYR A 340 4.36 6.90 6.41
CA TYR A 340 5.64 6.43 6.94
C TYR A 340 6.57 7.63 7.12
N ILE A 341 7.14 7.77 8.32
CA ILE A 341 8.13 8.78 8.69
C ILE A 341 9.24 8.14 9.48
N LYS A 342 10.48 8.43 9.10
CA LYS A 342 11.65 8.19 9.94
C LYS A 342 12.10 9.49 10.57
N ALA A 343 12.31 9.48 11.87
CA ALA A 343 12.70 10.63 12.66
C ALA A 343 14.07 10.41 13.30
N THR A 344 14.98 11.35 13.11
CA THR A 344 16.23 11.41 13.86
C THR A 344 16.04 12.32 15.06
N VAL A 345 16.24 11.79 16.26
CA VAL A 345 16.16 12.53 17.52
C VAL A 345 17.57 12.83 17.99
N SER A 346 17.85 14.12 18.18
CA SER A 346 19.13 14.60 18.67
C SER A 346 18.93 15.55 19.82
N LEU A 347 19.95 15.65 20.67
CA LEU A 347 19.97 16.52 21.82
C LEU A 347 21.05 17.57 21.62
N ARG A 348 20.70 18.85 21.75
CA ARG A 348 21.62 19.98 21.61
C ARG A 348 21.65 20.81 22.89
N ASN A 349 22.83 21.21 23.32
CA ASN A 349 23.00 22.23 24.35
C ASN A 349 22.81 23.62 23.71
N VAL A 350 21.84 24.40 24.20
CA VAL A 350 21.53 25.74 23.66
C VAL A 350 22.38 26.82 24.33
N SER A 351 22.89 26.54 25.53
CA SER A 351 23.58 27.51 26.39
C SER A 351 25.09 27.66 26.12
N ASP A 352 25.67 26.96 25.13
CA ASP A 352 27.12 26.93 24.81
C ASP A 352 28.04 26.77 26.04
N ASP A 353 27.53 26.14 27.09
CA ASP A 353 28.19 26.05 28.38
C ASP A 353 29.18 24.89 28.36
N LEU A 354 30.47 25.20 28.16
CA LEU A 354 31.58 24.24 28.03
C LEU A 354 31.82 23.38 29.28
N ALA A 355 31.09 23.64 30.37
CA ALA A 355 31.24 22.96 31.66
C ALA A 355 30.40 21.68 31.79
N ILE A 356 29.63 21.29 30.77
CA ILE A 356 28.78 20.09 30.80
C ILE A 356 29.60 18.88 30.35
N LEU A 357 29.57 17.79 31.14
CA LEU A 357 30.27 16.55 30.80
C LEU A 357 29.51 15.78 29.69
N PRO A 358 30.22 14.99 28.86
CA PRO A 358 29.55 14.09 27.94
C PRO A 358 28.73 13.05 28.72
N GLY A 359 27.42 12.96 28.44
CA GLY A 359 26.54 11.98 29.08
C GLY A 359 25.62 12.53 30.18
N SER A 360 25.66 13.84 30.46
CA SER A 360 24.86 14.44 31.56
C SER A 360 23.36 14.37 31.31
N ILE A 361 22.97 14.40 30.04
CA ILE A 361 21.62 14.12 29.59
C ILE A 361 21.70 13.18 28.38
N GLN A 362 20.85 12.16 28.37
CA GLN A 362 20.88 11.08 27.39
C GLN A 362 19.47 10.79 26.90
N LEU A 363 19.38 10.50 25.60
CA LEU A 363 18.20 9.95 24.95
C LEU A 363 18.42 8.43 24.81
N ASP A 364 17.37 7.65 25.03
CA ASP A 364 17.40 6.20 24.83
C ASP A 364 17.38 5.80 23.34
N LYS A 365 16.90 6.70 22.48
CA LYS A 365 16.76 6.50 21.03
C LYS A 365 17.24 7.73 20.26
N ASP A 366 17.96 7.47 19.18
CA ASP A 366 18.47 8.43 18.21
C ASP A 366 17.73 8.37 16.87
N VAL A 367 17.16 7.20 16.53
CA VAL A 367 16.33 6.98 15.34
C VAL A 367 15.01 6.34 15.75
N ILE A 368 13.92 6.85 15.18
CA ILE A 368 12.56 6.38 15.45
C ILE A 368 11.81 6.25 14.14
N ASP A 369 11.24 5.06 13.92
CA ASP A 369 10.40 4.78 12.77
C ASP A 369 8.92 4.85 13.16
N PHE A 370 8.16 5.63 12.39
CA PHE A 370 6.72 5.70 12.45
C PHE A 370 6.16 5.11 11.19
N ASN A 371 5.47 3.99 11.34
CA ASN A 371 4.75 3.37 10.24
C ASN A 371 3.29 3.20 10.64
N SER A 372 2.44 4.10 10.13
CA SER A 372 0.99 3.98 10.33
C SER A 372 0.48 2.67 9.75
N PHE A 373 1.13 2.13 8.71
CA PHE A 373 0.74 0.88 8.08
C PHE A 373 0.98 -0.32 9.01
N ASP A 374 1.96 -0.24 9.91
CA ASP A 374 2.26 -1.29 10.89
C ASP A 374 1.76 -1.00 12.32
N ASN A 375 0.81 -0.06 12.48
CA ASN A 375 0.31 0.41 13.79
C ASN A 375 1.40 1.05 14.69
N GLN A 376 2.56 1.39 14.11
CA GLN A 376 3.63 2.08 14.80
C GLN A 376 3.40 3.59 14.72
N ILE A 377 2.36 4.05 15.41
CA ILE A 377 1.92 5.45 15.42
C ILE A 377 2.37 6.20 16.68
N SER A 378 2.91 5.50 17.67
CA SER A 378 3.40 6.12 18.90
C SER A 378 4.64 5.41 19.41
N VAL A 379 5.66 6.19 19.73
CA VAL A 379 6.92 5.67 20.28
C VAL A 379 7.32 6.51 21.49
N PRO A 380 7.56 5.89 22.66
CA PRO A 380 8.12 6.58 23.81
C PRO A 380 9.62 6.80 23.61
N VAL A 381 10.08 8.02 23.93
CA VAL A 381 11.49 8.41 24.04
C VAL A 381 11.76 8.75 25.49
N ILE A 382 12.77 8.11 26.09
CA ILE A 382 13.15 8.33 27.47
C ILE A 382 14.29 9.33 27.51
N VAL A 383 14.04 10.47 28.15
CA VAL A 383 15.04 11.47 28.46
C VAL A 383 15.53 11.20 29.88
N SER A 384 16.83 10.93 30.01
CA SER A 384 17.47 10.67 31.30
C SER A 384 18.51 11.74 31.62
N VAL A 385 18.51 12.19 32.87
CA VAL A 385 19.41 13.22 33.38
C VAL A 385 20.21 12.63 34.52
N ASN A 386 21.54 12.73 34.47
CA ASN A 386 22.44 12.38 35.56
C ASN A 386 22.78 13.62 36.39
N PRO A 387 22.18 13.81 37.59
CA PRO A 387 22.36 15.05 38.36
C PRO A 387 23.79 15.27 38.86
N PHE A 388 24.63 14.22 38.92
CA PHE A 388 26.01 14.31 39.40
C PHE A 388 26.93 15.08 38.46
N GLU A 389 26.54 15.22 37.20
CA GLU A 389 27.37 15.87 36.18
C GLU A 389 27.06 17.36 36.01
N PHE A 390 26.09 17.89 36.76
CA PHE A 390 25.69 19.29 36.70
C PHE A 390 26.19 20.09 37.90
N ILE A 391 26.49 21.37 37.68
CA ILE A 391 26.77 22.32 38.76
C ILE A 391 25.46 22.65 39.47
N LYS A 392 25.46 22.50 40.80
CA LYS A 392 24.30 22.74 41.65
C LYS A 392 23.85 24.21 41.60
N ASP A 393 22.55 24.42 41.72
CA ASP A 393 21.85 25.70 41.71
C ASP A 393 22.04 26.53 40.43
N LYS A 394 22.54 25.90 39.34
CA LYS A 394 22.62 26.48 37.99
C LYS A 394 21.52 25.90 37.10
N VAL A 395 20.97 26.74 36.22
CA VAL A 395 19.97 26.34 35.21
C VAL A 395 20.68 26.08 33.89
N TYR A 396 20.38 24.93 33.30
CA TYR A 396 20.90 24.49 31.99
C TYR A 396 19.73 24.31 31.02
N ASN A 397 19.93 24.75 29.78
CA ASN A 397 18.91 24.65 28.72
C ASN A 397 19.43 23.81 27.57
N PHE A 398 18.69 22.75 27.27
CA PHE A 398 18.89 21.87 26.15
C PHE A 398 17.68 21.93 25.22
N GLU A 399 17.84 21.42 24.01
CA GLU A 399 16.79 21.29 23.01
C GLU A 399 16.86 19.89 22.42
N ILE A 400 15.76 19.15 22.48
CA ILE A 400 15.60 17.90 21.75
C ILE A 400 15.07 18.28 20.37
N SER A 401 15.87 18.02 19.33
CA SER A 401 15.50 18.26 17.94
C SER A 401 15.13 16.94 17.27
N ILE A 402 13.85 16.80 16.93
CA ILE A 402 13.27 15.67 16.19
C ILE A 402 13.18 16.10 14.73
N ASN A 403 14.05 15.56 13.88
CA ASN A 403 14.14 15.90 12.47
C ASN A 403 13.57 14.78 11.61
N THR A 404 12.75 15.15 10.64
CA THR A 404 12.15 14.23 9.65
C THR A 404 12.34 14.81 8.25
N LEU A 405 11.95 14.06 7.22
CA LEU A 405 11.94 14.58 5.84
C LEU A 405 10.97 15.75 5.62
N TYR A 406 9.94 15.88 6.46
CA TYR A 406 8.84 16.84 6.24
C TYR A 406 8.81 17.99 7.25
N GLN A 407 9.35 17.78 8.44
CA GLN A 407 9.29 18.73 9.55
C GLN A 407 10.44 18.57 10.55
N THR A 408 10.69 19.64 11.30
CA THR A 408 11.56 19.66 12.47
C THR A 408 10.75 20.09 13.69
N ILE A 409 10.75 19.30 14.76
CA ILE A 409 10.15 19.64 16.05
C ILE A 409 11.27 19.87 17.04
N ASN A 410 11.20 20.97 17.78
CA ASN A 410 12.13 21.27 18.85
C ASN A 410 11.38 21.28 20.19
N VAL A 411 11.83 20.46 21.13
CA VAL A 411 11.28 20.40 22.49
C VAL A 411 12.33 20.94 23.46
N PRO A 412 12.13 22.13 24.06
CA PRO A 412 13.03 22.66 25.08
C PRO A 412 13.07 21.77 26.31
N VAL A 413 14.27 21.62 26.87
CA VAL A 413 14.53 20.86 28.10
C VAL A 413 15.30 21.70 29.09
N THR A 414 14.72 21.97 30.25
CA THR A 414 15.37 22.73 31.32
C THR A 414 15.79 21.81 32.45
N VAL A 415 17.06 21.93 32.88
CA VAL A 415 17.62 21.13 33.97
C VAL A 415 18.13 22.07 35.07
N GLN A 416 17.69 21.83 36.30
CA GLN A 416 18.20 22.51 37.49
C GLN A 416 18.39 21.50 38.62
N VAL A 417 19.66 21.27 38.98
CA VAL A 417 20.04 20.41 40.10
C VAL A 417 20.19 21.24 41.36
N VAL A 418 19.56 20.84 42.45
CA VAL A 418 19.61 21.54 43.74
C VAL A 418 20.42 20.76 44.76
N PHE A 419 21.06 21.48 45.69
CA PHE A 419 21.75 20.82 46.79
C PHE A 419 20.74 20.18 47.77
N PRO A 420 20.84 18.87 48.09
CA PRO A 420 19.91 18.20 49.00
C PRO A 420 20.19 18.58 50.46
N LYS A 421 19.82 19.81 50.85
CA LYS A 421 20.10 20.38 52.18
C LYS A 421 19.56 19.50 53.31
N LYS A 422 18.34 18.96 53.13
CA LYS A 422 17.67 18.12 54.14
C LYS A 422 18.41 16.81 54.37
N GLU A 423 18.76 16.11 53.28
CA GLU A 423 19.51 14.85 53.38
C GLU A 423 20.90 15.09 53.96
N TYR A 424 21.61 16.12 53.49
CA TYR A 424 22.92 16.50 54.03
C TYR A 424 22.88 16.79 55.54
N ILE A 425 21.91 17.59 56.01
CA ILE A 425 21.72 17.86 57.44
C ILE A 425 21.41 16.57 58.19
N THR A 426 20.56 15.70 57.63
CA THR A 426 20.22 14.40 58.25
C THR A 426 21.45 13.51 58.39
N TYR A 427 22.31 13.45 57.36
CA TYR A 427 23.58 12.75 57.43
C TYR A 427 24.54 13.37 58.45
N MET A 428 24.66 14.71 58.50
CA MET A 428 25.48 15.37 59.51
C MET A 428 24.99 15.09 60.93
N VAL A 429 23.67 15.12 61.16
CA VAL A 429 23.08 14.79 62.47
C VAL A 429 23.30 13.31 62.80
N LYS A 430 23.12 12.40 61.85
CA LYS A 430 23.36 10.95 62.05
C LYS A 430 24.81 10.68 62.41
N TYR A 431 25.76 11.22 61.65
CA TYR A 431 27.19 11.07 61.92
C TYR A 431 27.61 11.80 63.20
N GLY A 432 27.04 12.97 63.48
CA GLY A 432 27.22 13.68 64.74
C GLY A 432 26.71 12.90 65.95
N ALA A 433 25.56 12.25 65.84
CA ALA A 433 24.98 11.41 66.89
C ALA A 433 25.80 10.13 67.13
N ILE A 434 26.28 9.48 66.06
CA ILE A 434 27.21 8.34 66.16
C ILE A 434 28.51 8.78 66.84
N GLY A 435 29.06 9.94 66.46
CA GLY A 435 30.22 10.53 67.11
C GLY A 435 29.98 10.80 68.60
N ALA A 436 28.84 11.41 68.95
CA ALA A 436 28.47 11.67 70.34
C ALA A 436 28.30 10.38 71.16
N ALA A 437 27.64 9.36 70.60
CA ALA A 437 27.49 8.05 71.23
C ALA A 437 28.85 7.38 71.44
N PHE A 438 29.75 7.44 70.45
CA PHE A 438 31.11 6.95 70.58
C PHE A 438 31.86 7.65 71.73
N TYR A 439 31.80 8.98 71.81
CA TYR A 439 32.39 9.73 72.92
C TYR A 439 31.76 9.39 74.27
N LEU A 440 30.45 9.15 74.35
CA LEU A 440 29.79 8.71 75.57
C LEU A 440 30.23 7.31 76.00
N VAL A 441 30.41 6.37 75.07
CA VAL A 441 30.95 5.03 75.37
C VAL A 441 32.39 5.13 75.87
N VAL A 442 33.23 5.92 75.21
CA VAL A 442 34.61 6.18 75.66
C VAL A 442 34.60 6.80 77.06
N ARG A 443 33.75 7.79 77.29
CA ARG A 443 33.58 8.42 78.60
C ARG A 443 33.17 7.39 79.66
N GLY A 444 32.16 6.55 79.38
CA GLY A 444 31.72 5.51 80.30
C GLY A 444 32.81 4.49 80.62
N LEU A 445 33.62 4.09 79.62
CA LEU A 445 34.77 3.21 79.84
C LEU A 445 35.84 3.87 80.72
N VAL A 446 36.13 5.16 80.52
CA VAL A 446 37.09 5.90 81.33
C VAL A 446 36.58 6.10 82.77
N GLU A 447 35.30 6.45 82.97
CA GLU A 447 34.69 6.56 84.29
C GLU A 447 34.72 5.23 85.05
N LEU A 448 34.45 4.11 84.36
CA LEU A 448 34.46 2.76 84.95
C LEU A 448 35.87 2.29 85.33
N ILE A 449 36.89 2.69 84.57
CA ILE A 449 38.31 2.36 84.84
C ILE A 449 38.88 3.20 85.99
N THR A 450 38.44 4.44 86.14
CA THR A 450 39.04 5.42 87.06
C THR A 450 38.22 5.64 88.34
N ASP A 451 37.02 5.07 88.45
CA ASP A 451 36.05 5.21 89.54
C ASP A 451 35.71 6.67 89.90
N ARG A 452 35.84 7.58 88.92
CA ARG A 452 35.54 9.00 89.06
C ARG A 452 34.31 9.38 88.27
N ARG A 453 33.25 9.79 88.98
CA ARG A 453 31.99 10.26 88.37
C ARG A 453 32.03 11.71 87.89
N ASP A 454 33.03 12.49 88.32
CA ASP A 454 33.10 13.93 88.10
C ASP A 454 34.28 14.29 87.18
N TYR A 455 34.12 14.13 85.87
CA TYR A 455 35.19 14.41 84.90
C TYR A 455 35.34 15.89 84.48
N TYR A 456 34.75 16.83 85.21
CA TYR A 456 35.03 18.26 85.02
C TYR A 456 35.60 18.88 86.30
N PRO A 457 36.93 19.02 86.43
CA PRO A 457 37.44 20.04 87.32
C PRO A 457 36.99 21.40 86.79
N TYR A 458 36.49 22.28 87.68
CA TYR A 458 36.05 23.63 87.32
C TYR A 458 37.17 24.45 86.61
N ILE A 459 38.44 24.01 86.72
CA ILE A 459 39.58 24.46 85.91
C ILE A 459 40.58 23.30 85.75
N PRO A 460 40.93 22.83 84.54
CA PRO A 460 41.94 21.79 84.36
C PRO A 460 43.34 22.39 84.61
N THR A 461 44.02 21.97 85.67
CA THR A 461 45.43 22.31 85.90
C THR A 461 46.34 21.18 85.40
N ILE A 462 47.43 21.54 84.71
CA ILE A 462 48.40 20.59 84.12
C ILE A 462 48.94 19.58 85.16
N LYS A 463 49.09 20.00 86.42
CA LYS A 463 49.51 19.13 87.54
C LYS A 463 48.49 18.03 87.88
N GLY A 464 47.18 18.30 87.75
CA GLY A 464 46.12 17.31 87.97
C GLY A 464 46.01 16.29 86.85
N ILE A 465 46.32 16.68 85.61
CA ILE A 465 46.37 15.78 84.46
C ILE A 465 47.59 14.84 84.56
N TYR A 466 48.74 15.37 84.94
CA TYR A 466 50.00 14.61 85.02
C TYR A 466 49.99 13.55 86.14
N ASN A 467 49.49 13.89 87.34
CA ASN A 467 49.43 12.95 88.46
C ASN A 467 48.42 11.81 88.26
N ASN A 468 47.32 12.03 87.53
CA ASN A 468 46.34 10.98 87.23
C ASN A 468 46.82 10.02 86.12
N PHE A 469 47.68 10.49 85.22
CA PHE A 469 48.22 9.68 84.13
C PHE A 469 49.15 8.57 84.66
N GLN A 470 49.87 8.83 85.74
CA GLN A 470 50.85 7.89 86.32
C GLN A 470 50.19 6.68 87.00
N SER A 471 48.98 6.84 87.55
CA SER A 471 48.25 5.76 88.25
C SER A 471 47.44 4.86 87.30
N TYR A 472 47.07 5.32 86.11
CA TYR A 472 46.19 4.60 85.18
C TYR A 472 46.74 4.50 83.75
N TYR A 473 48.06 4.67 83.59
CA TYR A 473 48.76 4.76 82.30
C TYR A 473 48.35 3.68 81.29
N PHE A 474 48.35 2.40 81.71
CA PHE A 474 48.02 1.27 80.84
C PHE A 474 46.56 1.25 80.41
N ALA A 475 45.64 1.69 81.27
CA ALA A 475 44.23 1.72 80.96
C ALA A 475 43.90 2.87 80.00
N TYR A 476 44.56 4.03 80.16
CA TYR A 476 44.49 5.12 79.17
C TYR A 476 45.06 4.70 77.81
N LEU A 477 46.19 3.99 77.79
CA LEU A 477 46.79 3.48 76.56
C LEU A 477 45.85 2.48 75.88
N PHE A 478 45.20 1.60 76.64
CA PHE A 478 44.20 0.66 76.13
C PHE A 478 42.96 1.36 75.55
N VAL A 479 42.37 2.34 76.26
CA VAL A 479 41.24 3.14 75.76
C VAL A 479 41.65 3.92 74.50
N PHE A 480 42.86 4.48 74.47
CA PHE A 480 43.40 5.18 73.30
C PHE A 480 43.59 4.22 72.11
N THR A 481 44.14 3.03 72.32
CA THR A 481 44.25 2.01 71.26
C THR A 481 42.89 1.55 70.76
N LEU A 482 41.91 1.34 71.66
CA LEU A 482 40.52 1.04 71.29
C LEU A 482 39.91 2.16 70.45
N MET A 483 40.17 3.42 70.80
CA MET A 483 39.70 4.59 70.06
C MET A 483 40.28 4.62 68.65
N LEU A 484 41.60 4.40 68.55
CA LEU A 484 42.33 4.43 67.29
C LEU A 484 41.91 3.26 66.38
N CYS A 485 41.71 2.07 66.95
CA CYS A 485 41.14 0.91 66.25
C CYS A 485 39.69 1.17 65.80
N GLY A 486 38.85 1.75 66.65
CA GLY A 486 37.46 2.09 66.33
C GLY A 486 37.36 3.09 65.17
N ILE A 487 38.20 4.13 65.16
CA ILE A 487 38.26 5.10 64.06
C ILE A 487 38.73 4.44 62.76
N ILE A 488 39.78 3.62 62.80
CA ILE A 488 40.30 2.93 61.61
C ILE A 488 39.28 1.93 61.06
N LEU A 489 38.65 1.13 61.93
CA LEU A 489 37.63 0.14 61.53
C LEU A 489 36.35 0.83 61.04
N GLY A 490 35.93 1.91 61.71
CA GLY A 490 34.82 2.74 61.28
C GLY A 490 35.06 3.32 59.89
N TYR A 491 36.22 3.94 59.64
CA TYR A 491 36.59 4.46 58.33
C TYR A 491 36.58 3.37 57.25
N LYS A 492 37.17 2.20 57.53
CA LYS A 492 37.15 1.06 56.59
C LYS A 492 35.74 0.56 56.30
N TRP A 493 34.87 0.52 57.31
CA TRP A 493 33.49 0.06 57.15
C TRP A 493 32.64 1.06 56.38
N THR A 494 32.74 2.35 56.70
CA THR A 494 32.07 3.42 55.94
C THR A 494 32.50 3.42 54.48
N LYS A 495 33.82 3.33 54.22
CA LYS A 495 34.34 3.22 52.85
C LYS A 495 33.76 2.01 52.09
N LYS A 496 33.60 0.87 52.76
CA LYS A 496 33.05 -0.36 52.17
C LYS A 496 31.53 -0.29 51.94
N VAL A 497 30.77 0.35 52.83
CA VAL A 497 29.30 0.45 52.72
C VAL A 497 28.89 1.54 51.73
N GLU A 498 29.64 2.64 51.67
CA GLU A 498 29.34 3.78 50.80
C GLU A 498 30.01 3.69 49.41
N ASN A 499 30.78 2.63 49.13
CA ASN A 499 31.52 2.44 47.87
C ASN A 499 32.39 3.65 47.46
N ILE A 500 33.11 4.23 48.43
CA ILE A 500 34.11 5.31 48.20
C ILE A 500 35.50 4.73 47.95
#